data_AF-A0A157QST8-F1
#
_entry.id   AF-A0A157QST8-F1
#
_cell.length_a   1.000
_cell.length_b   1.000
_cell.length_c   1.000
_cell.angle_alpha   90.00
_cell.angle_beta   90.00
_cell.angle_gamma   90.00
#
_symmetry.space_group_name_H-M   'P 1'
#
loop_
_entity.id
_entity.type
_entity.pdbx_description
1 polymer ?
#
loop_
_entity_poly.entity_id
_entity_poly.type
_entity_poly.pdbx_seq_one_letter_code
_entity_poly.pdbx_strand_id
1 'polypeptide(L)'
;MSFRDGPGRKLKYTSGIHNLPVRIRIMANYESEITKFLKDYKAQHPDVEERQREGRGRLWDKPQDAELLEGFRAGRVPQKPYVYSAD
;
A
#
# COMPACT_ATOMS: atom_id res chain seq x y z
N MET A 1 35.53 42.27 0.22
CA MET A 1 36.38 41.55 1.19
C MET A 1 36.54 40.12 0.69
N SER A 2 37.60 39.85 -0.07
CA SER A 2 37.83 38.56 -0.72
C SER A 2 38.61 37.66 0.23
N PHE A 3 38.00 36.59 0.73
CA PHE A 3 38.72 35.57 1.50
C PHE A 3 38.85 34.29 0.69
N ARG A 4 40.12 33.89 0.54
CA ARG A 4 40.64 32.84 -0.32
C ARG A 4 40.30 31.44 0.22
N ASP A 5 40.31 30.54 -0.75
CA ASP A 5 40.13 29.10 -0.72
C ASP A 5 40.71 28.32 0.48
N GLY A 6 39.90 27.40 0.99
CA GLY A 6 40.33 26.19 1.68
C GLY A 6 39.66 24.97 1.03
N PRO A 7 40.36 23.86 0.74
CA PRO A 7 39.84 22.79 -0.11
C PRO A 7 38.81 21.92 0.63
N GLY A 8 37.54 22.31 0.53
CA GLY A 8 36.40 21.48 0.92
C GLY A 8 36.25 20.30 -0.04
N ARG A 9 36.81 19.14 0.33
CA ARG A 9 36.63 17.86 -0.35
C ARG A 9 35.14 17.57 -0.57
N LYS A 10 34.65 17.78 -1.80
CA LYS A 10 33.35 17.27 -2.26
C LYS A 10 33.45 15.74 -2.28
N LEU A 11 32.87 15.08 -1.29
CA LEU A 11 32.64 13.64 -1.30
C LEU A 11 31.75 13.30 -2.50
N LYS A 12 32.37 12.81 -3.57
CA LYS A 12 31.65 12.15 -4.66
C LYS A 12 31.15 10.82 -4.10
N TYR A 13 29.85 10.70 -3.86
CA TYR A 13 29.25 9.38 -3.63
C TYR A 13 29.30 8.62 -4.95
N THR A 14 30.42 7.94 -5.18
CA THR A 14 30.56 6.99 -6.28
C THR A 14 29.84 5.71 -5.91
N SER A 15 28.88 5.37 -6.76
CA SER A 15 28.30 4.05 -6.95
C SER A 15 29.29 2.91 -6.68
N GLY A 16 28.91 1.98 -5.79
CA GLY A 16 29.61 0.70 -5.69
C GLY A 16 29.66 0.09 -4.29
N ILE A 17 28.52 -0.40 -3.79
CA ILE A 17 28.52 -1.49 -2.79
C ILE A 17 27.87 -2.71 -3.44
N HIS A 18 28.71 -3.39 -4.21
CA HIS A 18 28.88 -4.83 -4.30
C HIS A 18 27.86 -5.69 -3.54
N ASN A 19 26.89 -6.22 -4.31
CA ASN A 19 26.53 -7.63 -4.38
C ASN A 19 26.72 -8.43 -3.07
N LEU A 20 25.74 -8.39 -2.17
CA LEU A 20 25.63 -9.34 -1.06
C LEU A 20 25.03 -10.65 -1.57
N PRO A 21 25.78 -11.78 -1.53
CA PRO A 21 25.28 -13.06 -1.99
C PRO A 21 24.38 -13.71 -0.92
N VAL A 22 23.21 -14.17 -1.37
CA VAL A 22 22.40 -15.23 -0.75
C VAL A 22 21.87 -14.92 0.66
N ARG A 23 20.82 -14.09 0.74
CA ARG A 23 19.77 -14.28 1.75
C ARG A 23 18.40 -14.17 1.08
N ILE A 24 17.65 -15.27 1.18
CA ILE A 24 16.31 -15.53 0.63
C ILE A 24 16.28 -15.98 -0.86
N ARG A 25 16.91 -17.12 -1.18
CA ARG A 25 16.63 -17.88 -2.42
C ARG A 25 15.99 -19.24 -2.15
N ILE A 26 15.15 -19.32 -1.11
CA ILE A 26 14.36 -20.52 -0.78
C ILE A 26 12.86 -20.30 -1.04
N MET A 27 12.42 -19.02 -1.06
CA MET A 27 11.07 -18.61 -1.47
C MET A 27 10.90 -18.50 -3.00
N ALA A 28 11.97 -18.61 -3.77
CA ALA A 28 11.95 -18.36 -5.21
C ALA A 28 11.45 -19.55 -6.05
N ASN A 29 11.41 -20.75 -5.48
CA ASN A 29 11.14 -22.00 -6.22
C ASN A 29 9.82 -22.68 -5.88
N TYR A 30 9.17 -22.29 -4.78
CA TYR A 30 7.86 -22.84 -4.43
C TYR A 30 6.76 -21.82 -4.76
N GLU A 31 5.93 -22.17 -5.73
CA GLU A 31 4.69 -21.47 -6.01
C GLU A 31 3.53 -22.38 -5.65
N SER A 32 2.60 -21.89 -4.82
CA SER A 32 1.40 -22.65 -4.44
C SER A 32 0.55 -22.98 -5.66
N GLU A 33 -0.15 -24.11 -5.64
CA GLU A 33 -1.07 -24.51 -6.72
C GLU A 33 -2.12 -23.44 -6.99
N ILE A 34 -2.61 -22.78 -5.94
CA ILE A 34 -3.57 -21.68 -6.02
C ILE A 34 -2.97 -20.50 -6.78
N THR A 35 -1.71 -20.16 -6.54
CA THR A 35 -1.05 -19.04 -7.24
C THR A 35 -0.90 -19.36 -8.73
N LYS A 36 -0.50 -20.59 -9.09
CA LYS A 36 -0.42 -21.02 -10.48
C LYS A 36 -1.79 -20.96 -11.16
N PHE A 37 -2.81 -21.51 -10.51
CA PHE A 37 -4.20 -21.46 -10.99
C PHE A 37 -4.66 -20.03 -11.24
N LEU A 38 -4.42 -19.10 -10.31
CA LEU A 38 -4.82 -17.70 -10.46
C LEU A 38 -4.10 -17.02 -11.63
N LYS A 39 -2.81 -17.33 -11.87
CA LYS A 39 -2.08 -16.81 -13.02
C LYS A 39 -2.65 -17.34 -14.33
N ASP A 40 -2.86 -18.64 -14.43
CA ASP A 40 -3.41 -19.28 -15.62
C ASP A 40 -4.83 -18.80 -15.93
N TYR A 41 -5.66 -18.61 -14.89
CA TYR A 41 -7.00 -18.08 -15.01
C TYR A 41 -7.00 -16.63 -15.52
N LYS A 42 -6.14 -15.76 -14.97
CA LYS A 42 -6.02 -14.38 -15.45
C LYS A 42 -5.50 -14.30 -16.89
N ALA A 43 -4.62 -15.23 -17.30
CA ALA A 43 -4.13 -15.29 -18.67
C ALA A 43 -5.25 -15.70 -19.65
N GLN A 44 -6.14 -16.61 -19.25
CA GLN A 44 -7.28 -17.04 -20.05
C GLN A 44 -8.44 -16.02 -20.08
N HIS A 45 -8.55 -15.17 -19.04
CA HIS A 45 -9.64 -14.23 -18.88
C HIS A 45 -9.13 -12.81 -18.57
N PRO A 46 -8.63 -12.08 -19.59
CA PRO A 46 -8.05 -10.75 -19.40
C PRO A 46 -9.06 -9.68 -18.93
N ASP A 47 -10.35 -9.92 -19.14
CA ASP A 47 -11.46 -9.04 -18.77
C ASP A 47 -11.87 -9.15 -17.28
N VAL A 48 -11.35 -10.15 -16.55
CA VAL A 48 -11.66 -10.36 -15.13
C VAL A 48 -11.29 -9.16 -14.25
N GLU A 49 -10.18 -8.49 -14.53
CA GLU A 49 -9.73 -7.31 -13.76
C GLU A 49 -10.67 -6.12 -13.92
N GLU A 50 -11.27 -5.96 -15.10
CA GLU A 50 -12.29 -4.94 -15.36
C GLU A 50 -13.58 -5.29 -14.61
N ARG A 51 -14.05 -6.53 -14.74
CA ARG A 51 -15.24 -7.04 -14.01
C ARG A 51 -15.09 -6.92 -12.49
N GLN A 52 -13.88 -7.15 -11.95
CA GLN A 52 -13.59 -6.93 -10.53
C GLN A 52 -13.69 -5.46 -10.13
N ARG A 53 -13.15 -4.55 -10.96
CA ARG A 53 -13.26 -3.11 -10.72
C ARG A 53 -14.70 -2.63 -10.78
N GLU A 54 -15.48 -3.09 -11.75
CA GLU A 54 -16.91 -2.80 -11.86
C GLU A 54 -17.70 -3.33 -10.67
N GLY A 55 -17.44 -4.57 -10.26
CA GLY A 55 -18.07 -5.20 -9.11
C GLY A 55 -17.77 -4.44 -7.81
N ARG A 56 -16.51 -4.03 -7.61
CA ARG A 56 -16.12 -3.17 -6.48
C ARG A 56 -16.82 -1.80 -6.56
N GLY A 57 -16.77 -1.15 -7.72
CA GLY A 57 -17.35 0.18 -7.92
C GLY A 57 -18.86 0.25 -7.70
N ARG A 58 -19.57 -0.86 -7.91
CA ARG A 58 -21.03 -0.92 -7.71
C ARG A 58 -21.45 -0.60 -6.28
N LEU A 59 -20.79 -1.18 -5.28
CA LEU A 59 -21.21 -1.07 -3.88
C LEU A 59 -20.17 -0.35 -3.00
N TRP A 60 -18.88 -0.47 -3.31
CA TRP A 60 -17.80 -0.10 -2.40
C TRP A 60 -17.17 1.25 -2.72
N ASP A 61 -16.94 1.56 -4.00
CA ASP A 61 -16.32 2.84 -4.39
C ASP A 61 -17.39 3.94 -4.47
N LYS A 62 -17.90 4.38 -3.31
CA LYS A 62 -18.87 5.48 -3.19
C LYS A 62 -18.18 6.76 -2.72
N PRO A 63 -18.40 7.91 -3.41
CA PRO A 63 -17.90 9.19 -2.92
C PRO A 63 -18.55 9.50 -1.56
N GLN A 64 -17.74 10.02 -0.64
CA GLN A 64 -18.22 10.51 0.65
C GLN A 64 -18.42 12.01 0.56
N ASP A 65 -19.59 12.48 0.96
CA ASP A 65 -19.87 13.91 1.09
C ASP A 65 -19.24 14.43 2.39
N ALA A 66 -18.37 15.44 2.25
CA ALA A 66 -17.64 16.02 3.38
C ALA A 66 -18.54 16.81 4.32
N GLU A 67 -19.55 17.53 3.79
CA GLU A 67 -20.49 18.32 4.59
C GLU A 67 -21.39 17.38 5.39
N LEU A 68 -21.88 16.31 4.76
CA LEU A 68 -22.68 15.29 5.44
C LEU A 68 -21.87 14.58 6.53
N LEU A 69 -20.60 14.26 6.26
CA LEU A 69 -19.69 13.67 7.22
C LEU A 69 -19.46 14.59 8.44
N GLU A 70 -19.36 15.90 8.22
CA GLU A 70 -19.27 16.88 9.30
C GLU A 70 -20.57 16.90 10.13
N GLY A 71 -21.74 16.90 9.49
CA GLY A 71 -23.03 16.81 10.17
C GLY A 71 -23.15 15.54 11.05
N PHE A 72 -22.71 14.39 10.55
CA PHE A 72 -22.68 13.15 11.33
C PHE A 72 -21.70 13.21 12.51
N ARG A 73 -20.57 13.90 12.36
CA ARG A 73 -19.62 14.12 13.46
C ARG A 73 -20.20 15.04 14.52
N ALA A 74 -20.87 16.11 14.11
CA ALA A 74 -21.50 17.07 15.03
C ALA A 74 -22.65 16.43 15.83
N GLY A 75 -23.42 15.53 15.21
CA GLY A 75 -24.52 14.81 15.86
C GLY A 75 -24.11 13.56 16.67
N ARG A 76 -22.80 13.30 16.82
CA ARG A 76 -22.32 12.06 17.45
C ARG A 76 -22.61 12.04 18.95
N VAL A 77 -23.39 11.06 19.40
CA VAL A 77 -23.63 10.80 20.83
C VAL A 77 -22.49 9.95 21.40
N PRO A 78 -21.84 10.34 22.53
CA PRO A 78 -20.86 9.51 23.20
C PRO A 78 -21.49 8.20 23.66
N GLN A 79 -20.93 7.07 23.25
CA GLN A 79 -21.38 5.74 23.66
C GLN A 79 -20.30 5.07 24.51
N LYS A 80 -20.73 4.36 25.58
CA LYS A 80 -19.82 3.54 26.39
C LYS A 80 -19.14 2.47 25.49
N PRO A 81 -17.85 2.13 25.69
CA PRO A 81 -17.16 1.09 24.90
C PRO A 81 -17.85 -0.27 24.94
N TYR A 82 -18.46 -0.58 26.09
CA TYR A 82 -19.33 -1.73 26.29
C TYR A 82 -20.68 -1.24 26.82
N VAL A 83 -21.73 -1.43 26.01
CA VAL A 83 -23.11 -1.01 26.33
C VAL A 83 -23.65 -1.74 27.56
N TYR A 84 -23.14 -2.94 27.85
CA TYR A 84 -23.60 -3.80 28.94
C TYR A 84 -22.58 -3.97 30.07
N SER A 85 -21.49 -3.20 30.09
CA SER A 85 -20.65 -3.19 31.28
C SER A 85 -21.43 -2.57 32.43
N ALA A 86 -21.62 -3.34 33.51
CA ALA A 86 -21.94 -2.77 34.80
C ALA A 86 -20.78 -1.84 35.18
N ASP A 87 -21.12 -0.64 35.65
CA ASP A 87 -20.15 0.36 36.12
C ASP A 87 -19.36 -0.16 37.32
#